data_AF-A0A8J7EUC4-F1
#
_entry.id   AF-A0A8J7EUC4-F1
#
_cell.length_a   1.000
_cell.length_b   1.000
_cell.length_c   1.000
_cell.angle_alpha   90.00
_cell.angle_beta   90.00
_cell.angle_gamma   90.00
#
_symmetry.space_group_name_H-M   'P 1'
#
loop_
_entity.id
_entity.type
_entity.pdbx_description
1 polymer ?
#
loop_
_entity_poly.entity_id
_entity_poly.type
_entity_poly.pdbx_seq_one_letter_code
_entity_poly.pdbx_strand_id
1 'polypeptide(L)'
;MQTLLPLDFIDPSHDALSGFRLQRFEVLNWGSFDQHPWILNLRGEIALLTGANGSGKSTLVDGLLTLLVPNKRRNYNQASSGSGKKERDEKSYVQGAYGRTRSEESYGSKPRFLREKASLSVLLAYFSDHTSKQDVTLAQVLWMEDGSARKFFVIADAELAIATHFAQCTRIADLKKQLKASGVETFEEFVKYSQQFRKRFGLQSEKALDLFNQTVSIKEIGGLNDFVRNHMLEKTDVQTKICELQESYENLTISHTAIQKARKQLEALVPLTGEAEKFAKLKNDLAVFQSFQRIAPAFFASKKLNLLIQELQSLDQHLTQTKHQRNESDRLLITLRQQEKDLDFAIKQDSVGQRLQELAREIEQCHKEVNRKLDVLIERRNSLTLVYPPTRTFAPFYCPFNEVSIQWNPVKMQIRA
;
A
#
# COMPACT_ATOMS: atom_id res chain seq x y z
N MET A 1 67.14 -1.96 22.97
CA MET A 1 66.88 -1.00 21.87
C MET A 1 65.38 -0.93 21.65
N GLN A 2 64.70 -0.04 22.37
CA GLN A 2 63.31 0.33 22.09
C GLN A 2 63.36 1.54 21.16
N THR A 3 62.92 1.36 19.93
CA THR A 3 62.69 2.44 18.97
C THR A 3 61.47 3.22 19.43
N LEU A 4 61.70 4.36 20.08
CA LEU A 4 60.70 5.40 20.30
C LEU A 4 60.25 5.91 18.92
N LEU A 5 58.97 5.73 18.60
CA LEU A 5 58.32 6.40 17.49
C LEU A 5 58.41 7.93 17.73
N PRO A 6 58.82 8.74 16.74
CA PRO A 6 58.78 10.19 16.88
C PRO A 6 57.32 10.64 16.98
N LEU A 7 57.00 11.37 18.04
CA LEU A 7 55.77 12.13 18.18
C LEU A 7 55.83 13.32 17.20
N ASP A 8 55.42 13.09 15.95
CA ASP A 8 55.17 14.14 14.96
C ASP A 8 53.83 14.84 15.26
N PHE A 9 53.74 15.52 16.41
CA PHE A 9 52.66 16.46 16.66
C PHE A 9 53.26 17.81 17.07
N ILE A 10 52.97 18.81 16.22
CA ILE A 10 53.21 20.25 16.35
C ILE A 10 54.57 20.71 15.81
N ASP A 11 54.60 21.00 14.51
CA ASP A 11 55.53 21.98 13.95
C ASP A 11 55.05 23.39 14.36
N PRO A 12 55.75 24.13 15.24
CA PRO A 12 55.30 25.41 15.76
C PRO A 12 55.28 26.52 14.70
N SER A 13 55.85 26.29 13.51
CA SER A 13 55.94 27.31 12.46
C SER A 13 54.72 27.39 11.54
N HIS A 14 53.93 26.32 11.43
CA HIS A 14 52.75 26.27 10.56
C HIS A 14 51.41 26.44 11.29
N ASP A 15 51.36 26.15 12.59
CA ASP A 15 50.14 26.24 13.41
C ASP A 15 50.01 27.55 14.21
N ALA A 16 51.03 28.42 14.15
CA ALA A 16 51.09 29.63 14.97
C ALA A 16 50.02 30.68 14.64
N LEU A 17 49.30 30.57 13.52
CA LEU A 17 48.29 31.53 13.05
C LEU A 17 46.95 30.89 12.65
N SER A 18 46.73 29.60 12.95
CA SER A 18 45.48 28.92 12.62
C SER A 18 44.31 29.42 13.49
N GLY A 19 43.12 29.50 12.89
CA GLY A 19 41.88 29.86 13.55
C GLY A 19 41.55 31.36 13.49
N PHE A 20 40.32 31.71 13.84
CA PHE A 20 39.86 33.09 13.83
C PHE A 20 40.56 33.95 14.88
N ARG A 21 41.20 35.02 14.44
CA ARG A 21 41.93 35.95 15.30
C ARG A 21 41.34 37.35 15.23
N LEU A 22 41.30 38.02 16.38
CA LEU A 22 40.80 39.39 16.46
C LEU A 22 41.80 40.34 15.80
N GLN A 23 41.44 40.88 14.64
CA GLN A 23 42.27 41.78 13.85
C GLN A 23 42.10 43.22 14.32
N ARG A 24 40.84 43.62 14.56
CA ARG A 24 40.49 44.99 14.94
C ARG A 24 39.30 45.01 15.88
N PHE A 25 39.36 45.88 16.88
CA PHE A 25 38.23 46.20 17.74
C PHE A 25 37.95 47.70 17.66
N GLU A 26 36.71 48.08 17.37
CA GLU A 26 36.28 49.46 17.23
C GLU A 26 35.15 49.79 18.20
N VAL A 27 35.19 51.01 18.73
CA VAL A 27 34.26 51.47 19.75
C VAL A 27 33.82 52.90 19.43
N LEU A 28 32.51 53.12 19.41
CA LEU A 28 31.89 54.44 19.29
C LEU A 28 30.91 54.66 20.43
N ASN A 29 31.04 55.80 21.12
CA ASN A 29 30.12 56.24 22.17
C ASN A 29 29.92 55.19 23.29
N TRP A 30 30.99 54.66 23.86
CA TRP A 30 30.95 53.61 24.90
C TRP A 30 31.81 53.99 26.10
N GLY A 31 31.21 54.05 27.29
CA GLY A 31 31.86 54.56 28.49
C GLY A 31 32.42 55.96 28.27
N SER A 32 33.71 56.14 28.52
CA SER A 32 34.43 57.41 28.30
C SER A 32 34.81 57.69 26.84
N PHE A 33 34.67 56.73 25.92
CA PHE A 33 35.00 56.90 24.51
C PHE A 33 33.84 57.58 23.77
N ASP A 34 34.02 58.80 23.28
CA ASP A 34 32.93 59.64 22.75
C ASP A 34 33.27 60.28 21.39
N GLN A 35 32.21 60.70 20.67
CA GLN A 35 32.19 61.52 19.44
C GLN A 35 32.72 60.88 18.15
N HIS A 36 33.81 60.13 18.20
CA HIS A 36 34.41 59.50 17.03
C HIS A 36 34.68 58.00 17.27
N PRO A 37 34.78 57.18 16.21
CA PRO A 37 35.20 55.80 16.34
C PRO A 37 36.63 55.72 16.88
N TRP A 38 36.84 54.90 17.91
CA TRP A 38 38.14 54.56 18.46
C TRP A 38 38.52 53.18 17.96
N ILE A 39 39.73 53.04 17.40
CA ILE A 39 40.17 51.82 16.71
C ILE A 39 41.36 51.23 17.46
N LEU A 40 41.23 49.97 17.87
CA LEU A 40 42.30 49.15 18.41
C LEU A 40 42.71 48.10 17.37
N ASN A 41 43.85 48.32 16.73
CA ASN A 41 44.42 47.40 15.75
C ASN A 41 45.27 46.34 16.47
N LEU A 42 44.78 45.11 16.49
CA LEU A 42 45.36 43.97 17.20
C LEU A 42 46.14 43.05 16.26
N ARG A 43 45.84 43.10 14.96
CA ARG A 43 46.53 42.36 13.89
C ARG A 43 46.58 40.84 14.10
N GLY A 44 45.67 40.30 14.90
CA GLY A 44 45.63 38.88 15.25
C GLY A 44 46.77 38.42 16.16
N GLU A 45 47.49 39.34 16.79
CA GLU A 45 48.61 39.07 17.71
C GLU A 45 48.23 39.38 19.17
N ILE A 46 49.19 39.21 20.08
CA ILE A 46 49.04 39.56 21.49
C ILE A 46 49.14 41.08 21.65
N ALA A 47 48.14 41.70 22.27
CA ALA A 47 48.16 43.12 22.57
C ALA A 47 48.15 43.39 24.07
N LEU A 48 49.00 44.33 24.50
CA LEU A 48 49.07 44.79 25.88
C LEU A 48 48.41 46.16 26.02
N LEU A 49 47.34 46.24 26.81
CA LEU A 49 46.67 47.50 27.14
C LEU A 49 47.32 48.12 28.40
N THR A 50 48.05 49.22 28.23
CA THR A 50 48.71 49.96 29.33
C THR A 50 48.14 51.38 29.49
N GLY A 51 48.30 51.97 30.67
CA GLY A 51 47.81 53.33 30.96
C GLY A 51 47.50 53.55 32.43
N ALA A 52 47.19 54.78 32.83
CA ALA A 52 46.81 55.12 34.21
C ALA A 52 45.49 54.44 34.64
N ASN A 53 45.21 54.39 35.95
CA ASN A 53 43.90 53.97 36.45
C ASN A 53 42.82 54.97 35.95
N GLY A 54 41.67 54.45 35.49
CA GLY A 54 40.60 55.28 34.93
C GLY A 54 40.75 55.68 33.46
N SER A 55 41.83 55.28 32.77
CA SER A 55 42.07 55.57 31.34
C SER A 55 41.13 54.85 30.35
N GLY A 56 40.20 54.01 30.83
CA GLY A 56 39.25 53.28 29.97
C GLY A 56 39.71 51.90 29.49
N LYS A 57 40.84 51.36 29.97
CA LYS A 57 41.30 49.99 29.63
C LYS A 57 40.24 48.93 29.90
N SER A 58 39.71 48.88 31.13
CA SER A 58 38.64 47.94 31.50
C SER A 58 37.37 48.20 30.70
N THR A 59 37.11 49.44 30.29
CA THR A 59 35.97 49.81 29.44
C THR A 59 36.05 49.21 28.05
N LEU A 60 37.25 49.12 27.46
CA LEU A 60 37.46 48.43 26.17
C LEU A 60 37.24 46.91 26.31
N VAL A 61 37.81 46.30 27.36
CA VAL A 61 37.62 44.87 27.65
C VAL A 61 36.15 44.54 27.91
N ASP A 62 35.47 45.37 28.71
CA ASP A 62 34.02 45.29 28.94
C ASP A 62 33.24 45.40 27.62
N GLY A 63 33.69 46.22 26.66
CA GLY A 63 33.09 46.32 25.33
C GLY A 63 33.24 45.04 24.52
N LEU A 64 34.41 44.40 24.55
CA LEU A 64 34.63 43.11 23.88
C LEU A 64 33.77 41.99 24.51
N LEU A 65 33.70 41.94 25.85
CA LEU A 65 32.82 41.02 26.57
C LEU A 65 31.34 41.29 26.25
N THR A 66 30.98 42.57 26.07
CA THR A 66 29.63 42.99 25.68
C THR A 66 29.25 42.40 24.32
N LEU A 67 30.20 42.23 23.42
CA LEU A 67 29.95 41.67 22.10
C LEU A 67 29.84 40.12 22.11
N LEU A 68 30.53 39.44 23.02
CA LEU A 68 30.69 37.97 23.01
C LEU A 68 29.85 37.21 24.05
N VAL A 69 29.47 37.82 25.18
CA VAL A 69 28.88 37.13 26.34
C VAL A 69 27.42 37.58 26.53
N PRO A 70 26.45 36.77 26.97
CA PRO A 70 25.08 37.24 27.22
C PRO A 70 24.93 38.17 28.43
N ASN A 71 24.06 39.20 28.33
CA ASN A 71 23.81 40.21 29.38
C ASN A 71 23.61 39.66 30.80
N LYS A 72 22.88 38.54 30.94
CA LYS A 72 22.53 37.97 32.26
C LYS A 72 23.75 37.49 33.05
N ARG A 73 24.85 37.19 32.37
CA ARG A 73 26.08 36.64 32.96
C ARG A 73 27.22 37.65 33.03
N ARG A 74 27.05 38.85 32.46
CA ARG A 74 28.10 39.89 32.45
C ARG A 74 28.23 40.58 33.80
N ASN A 75 29.46 40.71 34.25
CA ASN A 75 29.80 41.56 35.39
C ASN A 75 30.79 42.64 34.94
N TYR A 76 30.30 43.86 34.75
CA TYR A 76 31.14 44.97 34.29
C TYR A 76 32.16 45.40 35.34
N ASN A 77 33.39 45.69 34.88
CA ASN A 77 34.44 46.33 35.68
C ASN A 77 34.84 45.62 36.99
N GLN A 78 34.70 44.29 37.06
CA GLN A 78 35.00 43.51 38.28
C GLN A 78 36.44 43.65 38.79
N ALA A 79 37.40 43.94 37.91
CA ALA A 79 38.81 44.12 38.29
C ALA A 79 39.01 45.26 39.32
N SER A 80 38.17 46.31 39.30
CA SER A 80 38.33 47.48 40.18
C SER A 80 37.33 47.56 41.35
N SER A 81 36.20 46.87 41.28
CA SER A 81 35.21 46.84 42.37
C SER A 81 35.51 45.73 43.38
N GLY A 82 35.71 46.08 44.66
CA GLY A 82 35.70 45.13 45.78
C GLY A 82 34.29 44.59 46.04
N SER A 83 34.19 43.29 46.35
CA SER A 83 33.02 42.56 46.86
C SER A 83 31.62 43.16 46.60
N GLY A 84 30.93 42.62 45.60
CA GLY A 84 29.46 42.47 45.61
C GLY A 84 28.59 43.68 45.25
N LYS A 85 29.12 44.90 45.05
CA LYS A 85 28.30 46.03 44.57
C LYS A 85 28.36 46.18 43.05
N LYS A 86 27.21 45.95 42.40
CA LYS A 86 26.99 46.16 40.96
C LYS A 86 26.89 47.68 40.69
N GLU A 87 28.02 48.34 40.51
CA GLU A 87 28.06 49.80 40.36
C GLU A 87 27.76 50.29 38.92
N ARG A 88 27.87 49.42 37.91
CA ARG A 88 27.74 49.79 36.49
C ARG A 88 26.87 48.78 35.72
N ASP A 89 25.92 49.30 34.96
CA ASP A 89 25.05 48.54 34.05
C ASP A 89 25.30 48.98 32.59
N GLU A 90 24.81 48.19 31.62
CA GLU A 90 24.95 48.47 30.17
C GLU A 90 24.50 49.90 29.80
N LYS A 91 23.45 50.41 30.46
CA LYS A 91 22.97 51.79 30.30
C LYS A 91 24.03 52.83 30.68
N SER A 92 24.77 52.60 31.77
CA SER A 92 25.82 53.52 32.24
C SER A 92 26.97 53.63 31.25
N TYR A 93 27.28 52.56 30.50
CA TYR A 93 28.28 52.60 29.43
C TYR A 93 27.75 53.34 28.19
N VAL A 94 26.51 53.07 27.78
CA VAL A 94 25.88 53.76 26.63
C VAL A 94 25.75 55.27 26.88
N GLN A 95 25.39 55.67 28.11
CA GLN A 95 25.27 57.10 28.47
C GLN A 95 26.61 57.75 28.87
N GLY A 96 27.66 56.95 29.06
CA GLY A 96 29.00 57.42 29.44
C GLY A 96 29.04 58.03 30.84
N ALA A 97 28.64 57.28 31.86
CA ALA A 97 28.72 57.72 33.25
C ALA A 97 30.18 57.87 33.71
N TYR A 98 30.61 59.08 34.08
CA TYR A 98 32.02 59.37 34.40
C TYR A 98 32.25 60.07 35.76
N GLY A 99 31.18 60.35 36.52
CA GLY A 99 31.30 60.98 37.82
C GLY A 99 29.97 61.03 38.57
N ARG A 100 30.03 61.42 39.86
CA ARG A 100 28.85 61.61 40.70
C ARG A 100 28.83 63.03 41.22
N THR A 101 27.72 63.74 41.08
CA THR A 101 27.56 65.08 41.69
C THR A 101 26.63 64.94 42.89
N ARG A 102 26.98 65.57 44.00
CA ARG A 102 26.03 65.83 45.09
C ARG A 102 25.36 67.16 44.78
N SER A 103 24.04 67.14 44.58
CA SER A 103 23.23 68.35 44.55
C SER A 103 22.89 68.76 45.98
N GLU A 104 23.06 70.03 46.35
CA GLU A 104 22.71 70.53 47.70
C GLU A 104 21.20 70.46 48.00
N GLU A 105 20.34 70.50 46.97
CA GLU A 105 18.87 70.43 47.11
C GLU A 105 18.30 69.00 47.19
N SER A 106 19.12 67.96 47.07
CA SER A 106 18.65 66.57 47.18
C SER A 106 19.72 65.70 47.80
N TYR A 107 19.39 65.03 48.91
CA TYR A 107 20.21 64.05 49.63
C TYR A 107 20.60 62.79 48.81
N GLY A 108 20.54 62.85 47.48
CA GLY A 108 20.89 61.79 46.55
C GLY A 108 22.03 62.20 45.62
N SER A 109 23.09 61.41 45.58
CA SER A 109 24.19 61.58 44.63
C SER A 109 23.76 61.10 43.24
N LYS A 110 23.58 62.01 42.27
CA LYS A 110 23.19 61.70 40.89
C LYS A 110 24.42 61.49 39.98
N PRO A 111 24.44 60.43 39.15
CA PRO A 111 25.52 60.21 38.17
C PRO A 111 25.48 61.27 37.06
N ARG A 112 26.65 61.78 36.65
CA ARG A 112 26.81 62.60 35.43
C ARG A 112 27.06 61.68 34.24
N PHE A 113 26.38 61.98 33.14
CA PHE A 113 26.49 61.26 31.88
C PHE A 113 27.16 62.15 30.84
N LEU A 114 28.05 61.58 30.03
CA LEU A 114 28.63 62.27 28.86
C LEU A 114 27.57 62.51 27.78
N ARG A 115 26.55 61.65 27.70
CA ARG A 115 25.56 61.64 26.63
C ARG A 115 24.16 61.82 27.19
N GLU A 116 23.63 63.03 27.00
CA GLU A 116 22.24 63.38 27.35
C GLU A 116 21.28 63.24 26.16
N LYS A 117 21.79 63.29 24.93
CA LYS A 117 21.02 63.08 23.69
C LYS A 117 20.98 61.61 23.32
N ALA A 118 19.98 61.20 22.52
CA ALA A 118 19.85 59.85 21.97
C ALA A 118 21.01 59.55 20.97
N SER A 119 22.18 59.23 21.51
CA SER A 119 23.39 58.87 20.77
C SER A 119 23.42 57.37 20.48
N LEU A 120 23.84 57.02 19.27
CA LEU A 120 24.11 55.64 18.88
C LEU A 120 25.47 55.21 19.44
N SER A 121 25.51 54.08 20.15
CA SER A 121 26.74 53.40 20.57
C SER A 121 26.97 52.18 19.69
N VAL A 122 28.20 51.98 19.23
CA VAL A 122 28.55 50.85 18.37
C VAL A 122 29.82 50.19 18.88
N LEU A 123 29.76 48.86 19.03
CA LEU A 123 30.91 48.01 19.31
C LEU A 123 31.10 47.08 18.12
N LEU A 124 32.31 46.97 17.61
CA LEU A 124 32.62 46.15 16.43
C LEU A 124 33.92 45.40 16.65
N ALA A 125 33.91 44.10 16.34
CA ALA A 125 35.07 43.23 16.39
C ALA A 125 35.21 42.50 15.05
N TYR A 126 36.32 42.74 14.35
CA TYR A 126 36.64 42.08 13.09
C TYR A 126 37.64 40.96 13.34
N PHE A 127 37.26 39.74 12.95
CA PHE A 127 38.07 38.53 13.04
C PHE A 127 38.41 38.02 11.65
N SER A 128 39.62 37.50 11.50
CA SER A 128 40.06 36.85 10.26
C SER A 128 40.83 35.58 10.60
N ASP A 129 40.58 34.52 9.83
CA ASP A 129 41.38 33.28 9.87
C ASP A 129 42.29 33.23 8.65
N HIS A 130 43.60 33.23 8.90
CA HIS A 130 44.61 33.22 7.84
C HIS A 130 44.60 31.92 7.03
N THR A 131 44.19 30.80 7.63
CA THR A 131 44.21 29.48 6.98
C THR A 131 43.01 29.29 6.07
N SER A 132 41.80 29.60 6.56
CA SER A 132 40.58 29.47 5.75
C SER A 132 40.28 30.70 4.88
N LYS A 133 41.01 31.81 5.07
CA LYS A 133 40.76 33.13 4.45
C LYS A 133 39.31 33.58 4.65
N GLN A 134 38.73 33.26 5.80
CA GLN A 134 37.39 33.66 6.18
C GLN A 134 37.46 34.87 7.09
N ASP A 135 36.59 35.83 6.81
CA ASP A 135 36.43 37.07 7.54
C ASP A 135 35.08 37.06 8.25
N VAL A 136 35.08 37.38 9.54
CA VAL A 136 33.86 37.48 10.33
C VAL A 136 33.90 38.78 11.12
N THR A 137 32.98 39.68 10.82
CA THR A 137 32.75 40.88 11.63
C THR A 137 31.51 40.69 12.49
N LEU A 138 31.70 40.92 13.78
CA LEU A 138 30.66 41.00 14.77
C LEU A 138 30.46 42.45 15.18
N ALA A 139 29.21 42.90 15.30
CA ALA A 139 28.94 44.21 15.88
C ALA A 139 27.67 44.21 16.72
N GLN A 140 27.65 45.12 17.69
CA GLN A 140 26.49 45.41 18.53
C GLN A 140 26.21 46.91 18.48
N VAL A 141 24.98 47.26 18.14
CA VAL A 141 24.51 48.64 18.08
C VAL A 141 23.53 48.86 19.21
N LEU A 142 23.76 49.89 20.03
CA LEU A 142 22.94 50.22 21.20
C LEU A 142 22.48 51.68 21.12
N TRP A 143 21.27 51.95 21.62
CA TRP A 143 20.74 53.30 21.77
C TRP A 143 19.81 53.37 22.97
N MET A 144 19.55 54.59 23.44
CA MET A 144 18.57 54.84 24.49
C MET A 144 17.19 55.13 23.89
N GLU A 145 16.17 54.44 24.37
CA GLU A 145 14.76 54.66 24.01
C GLU A 145 13.90 54.46 25.27
N ASP A 146 13.06 55.44 25.59
CA ASP A 146 12.17 55.43 26.77
C ASP A 146 12.88 55.10 28.10
N GLY A 147 14.12 55.59 28.28
CA GLY A 147 14.92 55.32 29.48
C GLY A 147 15.49 53.90 29.56
N SER A 148 15.35 53.10 28.50
CA SER A 148 15.92 51.76 28.37
C SER A 148 16.98 51.72 27.26
N ALA A 149 18.01 50.88 27.44
CA ALA A 149 18.98 50.65 26.37
C ALA A 149 18.43 49.56 25.44
N ARG A 150 18.09 49.93 24.21
CA ARG A 150 17.74 48.99 23.15
C ARG A 150 18.98 48.66 22.32
N LYS A 151 18.94 47.51 21.65
CA LYS A 151 20.06 47.02 20.87
C LYS A 151 19.64 46.03 19.78
N PHE A 152 20.49 45.92 18.78
CA PHE A 152 20.50 44.79 17.84
C PHE A 152 21.95 44.37 17.58
N PHE A 153 22.10 43.16 17.09
CA PHE A 153 23.37 42.51 16.80
C PHE A 153 23.54 42.34 15.30
N VAL A 154 24.79 42.28 14.86
CA VAL A 154 25.17 42.28 13.46
C VAL A 154 26.26 41.25 13.25
N ILE A 155 26.13 40.44 12.20
CA ILE A 155 27.15 39.50 11.74
C ILE A 155 27.34 39.71 10.23
N ALA A 156 28.60 39.82 9.80
CA ALA A 156 28.98 39.85 8.40
C ALA A 156 30.13 38.89 8.14
N ASP A 157 30.09 38.23 6.98
CA ASP A 157 31.18 37.40 6.47
C ASP A 157 32.18 38.25 5.63
N ALA A 158 32.47 39.46 6.12
CA ALA A 158 33.33 40.45 5.48
C ALA A 158 33.87 41.44 6.53
N GLU A 159 34.92 42.18 6.20
CA GLU A 159 35.43 43.27 7.02
C GLU A 159 34.46 44.47 7.01
N LEU A 160 33.98 44.87 8.19
CA LEU A 160 33.24 46.12 8.38
C LEU A 160 34.03 47.10 9.28
N ALA A 161 33.75 48.39 9.12
CA ALA A 161 34.29 49.46 9.96
C ALA A 161 33.20 50.46 10.35
N ILE A 162 33.26 50.99 11.58
CA ILE A 162 32.23 51.87 12.13
C ILE A 162 32.09 53.14 11.29
N ALA A 163 33.22 53.77 10.92
CA ALA A 163 33.23 55.03 10.16
C ALA A 163 32.50 54.92 8.82
N THR A 164 32.61 53.76 8.16
CA THR A 164 32.04 53.51 6.83
C THR A 164 30.60 52.98 6.87
N HIS A 165 30.30 52.05 7.79
CA HIS A 165 29.05 51.28 7.75
C HIS A 165 28.02 51.68 8.82
N PHE A 166 28.43 52.41 9.86
CA PHE A 166 27.57 52.71 11.02
C PHE A 166 27.45 54.20 11.34
N ALA A 167 28.48 55.01 11.05
CA ALA A 167 28.53 56.42 11.45
C ALA A 167 27.63 57.36 10.63
N GLN A 168 27.12 56.93 9.47
CA GLN A 168 26.39 57.81 8.53
C GLN A 168 24.87 57.85 8.75
N CYS A 169 24.33 57.08 9.70
CA CYS A 169 22.88 56.89 9.84
C CYS A 169 22.31 57.60 11.09
N THR A 170 21.33 58.48 10.87
CA THR A 170 20.58 59.15 11.96
C THR A 170 19.41 58.33 12.50
N ARG A 171 18.87 57.39 11.71
CA ARG A 171 17.76 56.50 12.10
C ARG A 171 18.17 55.03 12.04
N ILE A 172 17.80 54.28 13.07
CA ILE A 172 18.12 52.85 13.21
C ILE A 172 17.44 52.00 12.13
N ALA A 173 16.22 52.35 11.72
CA ALA A 173 15.51 51.63 10.66
C ALA A 173 16.24 51.71 9.31
N ASP A 174 16.82 52.86 8.99
CA ASP A 174 17.58 53.09 7.76
C ASP A 174 18.92 52.36 7.81
N LEU A 175 19.59 52.37 8.98
CA LEU A 175 20.80 51.57 9.22
C LEU A 175 20.55 50.07 9.00
N LYS A 176 19.47 49.51 9.56
CA LYS A 176 19.11 48.09 9.36
C LYS A 176 18.85 47.76 7.90
N LYS A 177 18.21 48.66 7.14
CA LYS A 177 17.98 48.48 5.69
C LYS A 177 19.29 48.50 4.91
N GLN A 178 20.18 49.45 5.19
CA GLN A 178 21.48 49.56 4.52
C GLN A 178 22.37 48.33 4.78
N LEU A 179 22.42 47.85 6.03
CA LEU A 179 23.18 46.65 6.38
C LEU A 179 22.64 45.42 5.63
N LYS A 180 21.31 45.22 5.61
CA LYS A 180 20.69 44.11 4.87
C LYS A 180 20.93 44.20 3.36
N ALA A 181 20.91 45.40 2.78
CA ALA A 181 21.23 45.60 1.37
C ALA A 181 22.69 45.24 1.04
N SER A 182 23.59 45.34 2.02
CA SER A 182 25.00 44.98 1.91
C SER A 182 25.26 43.49 2.20
N GLY A 183 24.21 42.67 2.35
CA GLY A 183 24.33 41.24 2.66
C GLY A 183 24.64 40.91 4.11
N VAL A 184 24.53 41.88 5.02
CA VAL A 184 24.83 41.71 6.45
C VAL A 184 23.61 41.18 7.21
N GLU A 185 23.83 40.23 8.12
CA GLU A 185 22.77 39.66 8.97
C GLU A 185 22.56 40.48 10.25
N THR A 186 21.31 40.71 10.63
CA THR A 186 20.93 41.46 11.83
C THR A 186 20.01 40.65 12.74
N PHE A 187 20.23 40.71 14.05
CA PHE A 187 19.47 39.97 15.06
C PHE A 187 19.00 40.87 16.19
N GLU A 188 17.79 40.65 16.71
CA GLU A 188 17.29 41.38 17.90
C GLU A 188 17.63 40.62 19.20
N GLU A 189 17.79 39.30 19.12
CA GLU A 189 18.01 38.44 20.29
C GLU A 189 19.45 37.90 20.32
N PHE A 190 20.08 37.99 21.49
CA PHE A 190 21.45 37.49 21.69
C PHE A 190 21.57 35.98 21.46
N VAL A 191 20.55 35.18 21.80
CA VAL A 191 20.59 33.71 21.65
C VAL A 191 20.73 33.31 20.17
N LYS A 192 20.00 33.98 19.27
CA LYS A 192 20.07 33.73 17.83
C LYS A 192 21.41 34.20 17.25
N TYR A 193 21.84 35.40 17.67
CA TYR A 193 23.15 35.95 17.33
C TYR A 193 24.29 35.02 17.77
N SER A 194 24.25 34.51 19.01
CA SER A 194 25.30 33.65 19.56
C SER A 194 25.37 32.29 18.89
N GLN A 195 24.24 31.69 18.56
CA GLN A 195 24.22 30.46 17.76
C GLN A 195 24.88 30.66 16.38
N GLN A 196 24.59 31.78 15.71
CA GLN A 196 25.09 32.05 14.36
C GLN A 196 26.58 32.35 14.32
N PHE A 197 27.09 33.21 15.23
CA PHE A 197 28.53 33.44 15.26
C PHE A 197 29.28 32.20 15.72
N ARG A 198 28.77 31.47 16.73
CA ARG A 198 29.42 30.23 17.20
C ARG A 198 29.57 29.20 16.09
N LYS A 199 28.58 29.07 15.21
CA LYS A 199 28.66 28.22 14.03
C LYS A 199 29.80 28.64 13.09
N ARG A 200 29.94 29.94 12.83
CA ARG A 200 31.03 30.50 11.99
C ARG A 200 32.41 30.27 12.60
N PHE A 201 32.55 30.50 13.90
CA PHE A 201 33.79 30.27 14.64
C PHE A 201 34.07 28.79 14.97
N GLY A 202 33.18 27.85 14.64
CA GLY A 202 33.33 26.43 14.97
C GLY A 202 33.17 26.09 16.47
N LEU A 203 32.54 26.97 17.26
CA LEU A 203 32.37 26.82 18.71
C LEU A 203 31.20 25.89 19.07
N GLN A 204 31.52 24.64 19.43
CA GLN A 204 30.54 23.60 19.73
C GLN A 204 29.71 23.85 21.01
N SER A 205 30.27 24.55 22.00
CA SER A 205 29.63 24.74 23.32
C SER A 205 29.31 26.20 23.67
N GLU A 206 28.17 26.43 24.34
CA GLU A 206 27.82 27.76 24.88
C GLU A 206 28.73 28.13 26.05
N LYS A 207 29.21 27.12 26.78
CA LYS A 207 30.18 27.28 27.89
C LYS A 207 31.49 27.94 27.44
N ALA A 208 31.85 27.81 26.17
CA ALA A 208 33.01 28.52 25.62
C ALA A 208 32.89 30.04 25.82
N LEU A 209 31.68 30.59 25.76
CA LEU A 209 31.42 32.02 26.02
C LEU A 209 31.52 32.36 27.51
N ASP A 210 31.14 31.44 28.39
CA ASP A 210 31.27 31.62 29.84
C ASP A 210 32.74 31.65 30.27
N LEU A 211 33.60 30.85 29.63
CA LEU A 211 35.04 30.88 29.84
C LEU A 211 35.60 32.29 29.60
N PHE A 212 35.25 32.94 28.49
CA PHE A 212 35.74 34.31 28.21
C PHE A 212 35.38 35.30 29.30
N ASN A 213 34.14 35.27 29.79
CA ASN A 213 33.67 36.13 30.88
C ASN A 213 34.46 35.89 32.17
N GLN A 214 34.74 34.62 32.48
CA GLN A 214 35.47 34.26 33.68
C GLN A 214 36.95 34.62 33.57
N THR A 215 37.61 34.35 32.43
CA THR A 215 39.03 34.64 32.23
C THR A 215 39.37 36.11 32.45
N VAL A 216 38.50 37.03 32.02
CA VAL A 216 38.68 38.48 32.27
C VAL A 216 38.47 38.84 33.75
N SER A 217 37.65 38.09 34.46
CA SER A 217 37.28 38.33 35.86
C SER A 217 38.14 37.61 36.90
N ILE A 218 39.10 36.77 36.48
CA ILE A 218 40.01 36.07 37.40
C ILE A 218 40.92 37.11 38.05
N LYS A 219 40.70 37.38 39.34
CA LYS A 219 41.66 38.08 40.22
C LYS A 219 42.70 37.11 40.78
N GLU A 220 42.27 35.91 41.14
CA GLU A 220 43.09 34.80 41.61
C GLU A 220 42.52 33.49 41.03
N ILE A 221 43.37 32.64 40.47
CA ILE A 221 42.96 31.30 40.02
C ILE A 221 42.83 30.44 41.28
N GLY A 222 41.64 30.41 41.88
CA GLY A 222 41.31 29.43 42.92
C GLY A 222 41.31 28.03 42.31
N GLY A 223 42.46 27.37 42.31
CA GLY A 223 42.67 25.99 41.84
C GLY A 223 42.47 25.80 40.32
N LEU A 224 43.56 25.71 39.55
CA LEU A 224 43.53 25.43 38.11
C LEU A 224 42.68 24.19 37.75
N ASN A 225 42.75 23.15 38.59
CA ASN A 225 42.01 21.91 38.38
C ASN A 225 40.49 22.12 38.38
N ASP A 226 39.97 22.92 39.30
CA ASP A 226 38.53 23.19 39.38
C ASP A 226 38.08 24.09 38.24
N PHE A 227 38.94 25.01 37.80
CA PHE A 227 38.68 25.81 36.60
C PHE A 227 38.54 24.93 35.36
N VAL A 228 39.50 24.05 35.09
CA VAL A 228 39.47 23.14 33.93
C VAL A 228 38.26 22.19 34.00
N ARG A 229 38.02 21.55 35.15
CA ARG A 229 36.93 20.58 35.31
C ARG A 229 35.55 21.20 35.15
N ASN A 230 35.32 22.38 35.70
CA ASN A 230 33.99 22.99 35.66
C ASN A 230 33.70 23.72 34.35
N HIS A 231 34.73 24.24 33.68
CA HIS A 231 34.55 25.18 32.58
C HIS A 231 35.07 24.70 31.22
N MET A 232 36.13 23.88 31.18
CA MET A 232 36.63 23.31 29.91
C MET A 232 36.02 21.95 29.58
N LEU A 233 35.65 21.16 30.60
CA LEU A 233 35.00 19.87 30.39
C LEU A 233 33.47 20.03 30.35
N GLU A 234 32.85 19.52 29.28
CA GLU A 234 31.40 19.40 29.22
C GLU A 234 30.91 18.36 30.21
N LYS A 235 29.80 18.66 30.89
CA LYS A 235 29.15 17.67 31.76
C LYS A 235 28.38 16.72 30.84
N THR A 236 28.97 15.58 30.52
CA THR A 236 28.24 14.53 29.82
C THR A 236 27.33 13.84 30.83
N ASP A 237 26.01 13.97 30.67
CA ASP A 237 25.06 13.20 31.47
C ASP A 237 25.00 11.76 30.96
N VAL A 238 26.00 10.99 31.37
CA VAL A 238 26.14 9.58 31.00
C VAL A 238 24.94 8.78 31.51
N GLN A 239 24.37 9.18 32.66
CA GLN A 239 23.26 8.46 33.28
C GLN A 239 21.98 8.58 32.43
N THR A 240 21.65 9.79 31.97
CA THR A 240 20.49 9.99 31.07
C THR A 240 20.64 9.21 29.78
N LYS A 241 21.82 9.23 29.16
CA LYS A 241 22.08 8.47 27.92
C LYS A 241 21.93 6.96 28.11
N ILE A 242 22.32 6.42 29.27
CA ILE A 242 22.13 5.01 29.58
C ILE A 242 20.64 4.69 29.71
N CYS A 243 19.87 5.54 30.41
CA CYS A 243 18.42 5.35 30.54
C CYS A 243 17.72 5.39 29.17
N GLU A 244 18.03 6.36 28.31
CA GLU A 244 17.48 6.46 26.95
C GLU A 244 17.82 5.23 26.09
N LEU A 245 19.03 4.69 26.24
CA LEU A 245 19.46 3.48 25.54
C LEU A 245 18.70 2.24 26.03
N GLN A 246 18.50 2.12 27.35
CA GLN A 246 17.72 1.03 27.94
C GLN A 246 16.27 1.05 27.46
N GLU A 247 15.62 2.22 27.49
CA GLU A 247 14.25 2.40 27.01
C GLU A 247 14.14 2.08 25.51
N SER A 248 15.11 2.53 24.71
CA SER A 248 15.18 2.21 23.28
C SER A 248 15.29 0.69 23.04
N TYR A 249 16.10 0.00 23.84
CA TYR A 249 16.28 -1.45 23.73
C TYR A 249 15.01 -2.22 24.14
N GLU A 250 14.32 -1.80 25.19
CA GLU A 250 13.04 -2.37 25.61
C GLU A 250 11.98 -2.21 24.52
N ASN A 251 11.83 -1.01 23.96
CA ASN A 251 10.92 -0.73 22.86
C ASN A 251 11.21 -1.59 21.62
N LEU A 252 12.48 -1.75 21.27
CA LEU A 252 12.89 -2.60 20.15
C LEU A 252 12.56 -4.08 20.41
N THR A 253 12.78 -4.55 21.64
CA THR A 253 12.49 -5.91 22.06
C THR A 253 10.98 -6.21 22.01
N ILE A 254 10.14 -5.31 22.50
CA ILE A 254 8.68 -5.42 22.44
C ILE A 254 8.23 -5.48 20.97
N SER A 255 8.75 -4.59 20.12
CA SER A 255 8.42 -4.56 18.69
C SER A 255 8.81 -5.87 17.98
N HIS A 256 10.02 -6.36 18.24
CA HIS A 256 10.50 -7.60 17.65
C HIS A 256 9.68 -8.82 18.10
N THR A 257 9.34 -8.92 19.40
CA THR A 257 8.49 -10.01 19.91
C THR A 257 7.08 -9.95 19.34
N ALA A 258 6.50 -8.77 19.16
CA ALA A 258 5.21 -8.59 18.48
C ALA A 258 5.25 -9.07 17.02
N ILE A 259 6.30 -8.71 16.28
CA ILE A 259 6.49 -9.17 14.88
C ILE A 259 6.64 -10.69 14.82
N GLN A 260 7.43 -11.30 15.71
CA GLN A 260 7.57 -12.75 15.77
C GLN A 260 6.22 -13.43 16.08
N LYS A 261 5.42 -12.87 17.00
CA LYS A 261 4.09 -13.40 17.32
C LYS A 261 3.15 -13.31 16.12
N ALA A 262 3.10 -12.17 15.44
CA ALA A 262 2.29 -11.98 14.24
C ALA A 262 2.69 -12.94 13.10
N ARG A 263 4.00 -13.16 12.92
CA ARG A 263 4.50 -14.13 11.94
C ARG A 263 4.06 -15.57 12.26
N LYS A 264 4.16 -15.99 13.53
CA LYS A 264 3.64 -17.30 13.96
C LYS A 264 2.12 -17.44 13.75
N GLN A 265 1.37 -16.38 14.00
CA GLN A 265 -0.08 -16.36 13.73
C GLN A 265 -0.40 -16.50 12.24
N LEU A 266 0.35 -15.81 11.37
CA LEU A 266 0.22 -15.95 9.93
C LEU A 266 0.55 -17.37 9.47
N GLU A 267 1.69 -17.92 9.91
CA GLU A 267 2.09 -19.30 9.59
C GLU A 267 1.02 -20.32 10.00
N ALA A 268 0.34 -20.12 11.14
CA ALA A 268 -0.78 -20.96 11.57
C ALA A 268 -2.06 -20.78 10.73
N LEU A 269 -2.32 -19.58 10.19
CA LEU A 269 -3.51 -19.26 9.39
C LEU A 269 -3.38 -19.66 7.91
N VAL A 270 -2.16 -19.68 7.35
CA VAL A 270 -1.90 -20.07 5.95
C VAL A 270 -2.56 -21.40 5.55
N PRO A 271 -2.40 -22.52 6.28
CA PRO A 271 -3.06 -23.77 5.90
C PRO A 271 -4.59 -23.68 5.92
N LEU A 272 -5.18 -22.92 6.85
CA LEU A 272 -6.63 -22.70 6.92
C LEU A 272 -7.16 -21.96 5.68
N THR A 273 -6.42 -21.00 5.15
CA THR A 273 -6.80 -20.30 3.91
C THR A 273 -6.82 -21.25 2.72
N GLY A 274 -5.84 -22.14 2.60
CA GLY A 274 -5.81 -23.15 1.55
C GLY A 274 -6.98 -24.14 1.63
N GLU A 275 -7.34 -24.59 2.83
CA GLU A 275 -8.53 -25.44 3.02
C GLU A 275 -9.84 -24.69 2.75
N ALA A 276 -9.93 -23.41 3.09
CA ALA A 276 -11.09 -22.58 2.79
C ALA A 276 -11.30 -22.40 1.27
N GLU A 277 -10.23 -22.20 0.50
CA GLU A 277 -10.30 -22.13 -0.96
C GLU A 277 -10.75 -23.46 -1.58
N LYS A 278 -10.22 -24.59 -1.10
CA LYS A 278 -10.68 -25.93 -1.54
C LYS A 278 -12.16 -26.14 -1.24
N PHE A 279 -12.61 -25.77 -0.04
CA PHE A 279 -14.02 -25.85 0.34
C PHE A 279 -14.90 -24.97 -0.56
N ALA A 280 -14.48 -23.74 -0.87
CA ALA A 280 -15.20 -22.85 -1.75
C ALA A 280 -15.33 -23.42 -3.18
N LYS A 281 -14.26 -24.02 -3.73
CA LYS A 281 -14.29 -24.71 -5.03
C LYS A 281 -15.28 -25.89 -5.01
N LEU A 282 -15.14 -26.78 -4.02
CA LEU A 282 -16.04 -27.93 -3.87
C LEU A 282 -17.52 -27.51 -3.73
N LYS A 283 -17.79 -26.43 -3.00
CA LYS A 283 -19.14 -25.89 -2.84
C LYS A 283 -19.71 -25.37 -4.16
N ASN A 284 -18.90 -24.68 -4.96
CA ASN A 284 -19.30 -24.21 -6.29
C ASN A 284 -19.55 -25.38 -7.24
N ASP A 285 -18.66 -26.36 -7.27
CA ASP A 285 -18.80 -27.56 -8.10
C ASP A 285 -20.09 -28.33 -7.74
N LEU A 286 -20.39 -28.45 -6.45
CA LEU A 286 -21.60 -29.09 -5.96
C LEU A 286 -22.86 -28.34 -6.44
N ALA A 287 -22.86 -27.01 -6.39
CA ALA A 287 -23.97 -26.19 -6.90
C ALA A 287 -24.16 -26.37 -8.42
N VAL A 288 -23.05 -26.46 -9.19
CA VAL A 288 -23.10 -26.75 -10.63
C VAL A 288 -23.68 -28.14 -10.89
N PHE A 289 -23.19 -29.17 -10.19
CA PHE A 289 -23.71 -30.54 -10.37
C PHE A 289 -25.18 -30.69 -9.96
N GLN A 290 -25.64 -29.98 -8.93
CA GLN A 290 -27.05 -29.92 -8.58
C GLN A 290 -27.89 -29.27 -9.68
N SER A 291 -27.38 -28.23 -10.33
CA SER A 291 -28.06 -27.62 -11.48
C SER A 291 -28.17 -28.58 -12.66
N PHE A 292 -27.13 -29.38 -12.92
CA PHE A 292 -27.15 -30.42 -13.95
C PHE A 292 -28.12 -31.54 -13.60
N GLN A 293 -28.19 -32.01 -12.35
CA GLN A 293 -29.20 -32.98 -11.93
C GLN A 293 -30.62 -32.46 -12.15
N ARG A 294 -30.87 -31.17 -11.91
CA ARG A 294 -32.20 -30.58 -12.13
C ARG A 294 -32.57 -30.51 -13.62
N ILE A 295 -31.61 -30.24 -14.49
CA ILE A 295 -31.83 -30.04 -15.93
C ILE A 295 -31.76 -31.36 -16.71
N ALA A 296 -31.01 -32.36 -16.24
CA ALA A 296 -30.78 -33.62 -16.94
C ALA A 296 -32.08 -34.34 -17.36
N PRO A 297 -33.12 -34.49 -16.52
CA PRO A 297 -34.37 -35.12 -16.95
C PRO A 297 -35.03 -34.39 -18.12
N ALA A 298 -35.05 -33.05 -18.09
CA ALA A 298 -35.63 -32.24 -19.17
C ALA A 298 -34.80 -32.35 -20.46
N PHE A 299 -33.46 -32.33 -20.36
CA PHE A 299 -32.58 -32.52 -21.50
C PHE A 299 -32.77 -33.90 -22.14
N PHE A 300 -32.75 -34.98 -21.36
CA PHE A 300 -32.98 -36.33 -21.88
C PHE A 300 -34.41 -36.51 -22.41
N ALA A 301 -35.42 -35.91 -21.79
CA ALA A 301 -36.78 -35.90 -22.31
C ALA A 301 -36.85 -35.21 -23.68
N SER A 302 -36.18 -34.06 -23.86
CA SER A 302 -36.13 -33.37 -25.16
C SER A 302 -35.43 -34.21 -26.24
N LYS A 303 -34.33 -34.90 -25.90
CA LYS A 303 -33.64 -35.81 -26.81
C LYS A 303 -34.49 -37.03 -27.16
N LYS A 304 -35.15 -37.63 -26.18
CA LYS A 304 -36.07 -38.74 -26.38
C LYS A 304 -37.25 -38.34 -27.27
N LEU A 305 -37.82 -37.15 -27.05
CA LEU A 305 -38.91 -36.61 -27.85
C LEU A 305 -38.49 -36.42 -29.31
N ASN A 306 -37.29 -35.87 -29.56
CA ASN A 306 -36.77 -35.74 -30.92
C ASN A 306 -36.60 -37.09 -31.63
N LEU A 307 -36.08 -38.11 -30.93
CA LEU A 307 -35.97 -39.47 -31.49
C LEU A 307 -37.35 -40.09 -31.76
N LEU A 308 -38.31 -39.92 -30.85
CA LEU A 308 -39.68 -40.41 -31.03
C LEU A 308 -40.39 -39.71 -32.20
N ILE A 309 -40.14 -38.43 -32.43
CA ILE A 309 -40.67 -37.71 -33.60
C ILE A 309 -40.08 -38.29 -34.89
N GLN A 310 -38.77 -38.56 -34.91
CA GLN A 310 -38.12 -39.18 -36.07
C GLN A 310 -38.67 -40.59 -36.36
N GLU A 311 -38.87 -41.40 -35.33
CA GLU A 311 -39.50 -42.72 -35.47
C GLU A 311 -40.98 -42.65 -35.87
N LEU A 312 -41.73 -41.66 -35.39
CA LEU A 312 -43.10 -41.45 -35.85
C LEU A 312 -43.15 -41.09 -37.34
N GLN A 313 -42.22 -40.26 -37.81
CA GLN A 313 -42.10 -39.90 -39.22
C GLN A 313 -41.73 -41.13 -40.08
N SER A 314 -40.79 -41.98 -39.62
CA SER A 314 -40.44 -43.21 -40.33
C SER A 314 -41.63 -44.18 -40.37
N LEU A 315 -42.35 -44.36 -39.26
CA LEU A 315 -43.53 -45.23 -39.20
C LEU A 315 -44.64 -44.72 -40.12
N ASP A 316 -44.90 -43.41 -40.16
CA ASP A 316 -45.95 -42.85 -41.01
C ASP A 316 -45.62 -43.03 -42.51
N GLN A 317 -44.33 -42.91 -42.88
CA GLN A 317 -43.84 -43.26 -44.22
C GLN A 317 -44.04 -44.76 -44.53
N HIS A 318 -43.74 -45.65 -43.59
CA HIS A 318 -43.99 -47.08 -43.77
C HIS A 318 -45.49 -47.42 -43.86
N LEU A 319 -46.32 -46.76 -43.07
CA LEU A 319 -47.77 -46.96 -43.05
C LEU A 319 -48.40 -46.49 -44.36
N THR A 320 -47.97 -45.33 -44.88
CA THR A 320 -48.42 -44.83 -46.19
C THR A 320 -47.99 -45.75 -47.33
N GLN A 321 -46.75 -46.26 -47.33
CA GLN A 321 -46.30 -47.28 -48.29
C GLN A 321 -47.13 -48.57 -48.22
N THR A 322 -47.35 -49.09 -47.01
CA THR A 322 -48.14 -50.32 -46.81
C THR A 322 -49.60 -50.14 -47.23
N LYS A 323 -50.21 -48.97 -46.95
CA LYS A 323 -51.54 -48.62 -47.44
C LYS A 323 -51.59 -48.57 -48.97
N HIS A 324 -50.55 -48.03 -49.60
CA HIS A 324 -50.44 -48.00 -51.05
C HIS A 324 -50.41 -49.43 -51.62
N GLN A 325 -49.54 -50.29 -51.09
CA GLN A 325 -49.43 -51.70 -51.50
C GLN A 325 -50.73 -52.47 -51.30
N ARG A 326 -51.44 -52.23 -50.19
CA ARG A 326 -52.75 -52.80 -49.94
C ARG A 326 -53.77 -52.35 -50.97
N ASN A 327 -53.85 -51.05 -51.26
CA ASN A 327 -54.78 -50.52 -52.25
C ASN A 327 -54.49 -51.06 -53.66
N GLU A 328 -53.22 -51.24 -54.03
CA GLU A 328 -52.83 -51.89 -55.28
C GLU A 328 -53.27 -53.35 -55.32
N SER A 329 -53.05 -54.09 -54.23
CA SER A 329 -53.50 -55.49 -54.10
C SER A 329 -55.02 -55.61 -54.16
N ASP A 330 -55.77 -54.71 -53.51
CA ASP A 330 -57.23 -54.68 -53.55
C ASP A 330 -57.73 -54.37 -54.97
N ARG A 331 -57.08 -53.43 -55.69
CA ARG A 331 -57.38 -53.17 -57.11
C ARG A 331 -57.10 -54.37 -58.00
N LEU A 332 -55.98 -55.05 -57.79
CA LEU A 332 -55.63 -56.28 -58.51
C LEU A 332 -56.67 -57.38 -58.24
N LEU A 333 -57.08 -57.54 -56.98
CA LEU A 333 -58.08 -58.53 -56.58
C LEU A 333 -59.45 -58.23 -57.21
N ILE A 334 -59.88 -56.96 -57.24
CA ILE A 334 -61.10 -56.54 -57.95
C ILE A 334 -60.99 -56.88 -59.44
N THR A 335 -59.85 -56.59 -60.07
CA THR A 335 -59.61 -56.88 -61.50
C THR A 335 -59.63 -58.38 -61.78
N LEU A 336 -58.96 -59.19 -60.96
CA LEU A 336 -58.94 -60.65 -61.07
C LEU A 336 -60.32 -61.26 -60.85
N ARG A 337 -61.11 -60.76 -59.89
CA ARG A 337 -62.50 -61.20 -59.70
C ARG A 337 -63.39 -60.83 -60.88
N GLN A 338 -63.15 -59.67 -61.50
CA GLN A 338 -63.86 -59.30 -62.72
C GLN A 338 -63.49 -60.25 -63.87
N GLN A 339 -62.19 -60.53 -64.04
CA GLN A 339 -61.72 -61.52 -65.02
C GLN A 339 -62.27 -62.93 -64.75
N GLU A 340 -62.35 -63.36 -63.49
CA GLU A 340 -62.96 -64.63 -63.10
C GLU A 340 -64.43 -64.69 -63.52
N LYS A 341 -65.20 -63.62 -63.27
CA LYS A 341 -66.60 -63.52 -63.71
C LYS A 341 -66.72 -63.51 -65.23
N ASP A 342 -65.85 -62.77 -65.92
CA ASP A 342 -65.85 -62.69 -67.38
C ASP A 342 -65.49 -64.05 -68.01
N LEU A 343 -64.55 -64.79 -67.40
CA LEU A 343 -64.18 -66.16 -67.79
C LEU A 343 -65.31 -67.17 -67.49
N ASP A 344 -65.95 -67.10 -66.32
CA ASP A 344 -67.12 -67.94 -65.99
C ASP A 344 -68.28 -67.67 -66.96
N PHE A 345 -68.50 -66.41 -67.33
CA PHE A 345 -69.45 -66.05 -68.39
C PHE A 345 -69.04 -66.61 -69.75
N ALA A 346 -67.77 -66.48 -70.15
CA ALA A 346 -67.26 -67.04 -71.40
C ALA A 346 -67.38 -68.56 -71.47
N ILE A 347 -67.07 -69.29 -70.39
CA ILE A 347 -67.22 -70.76 -70.31
C ILE A 347 -68.70 -71.17 -70.44
N LYS A 348 -69.61 -70.45 -69.80
CA LYS A 348 -71.06 -70.69 -69.93
C LYS A 348 -71.58 -70.42 -71.35
N GLN A 349 -70.96 -69.48 -72.06
CA GLN A 349 -71.37 -69.09 -73.40
C GLN A 349 -70.69 -69.92 -74.51
N ASP A 350 -69.58 -70.59 -74.21
CA ASP A 350 -68.90 -71.48 -75.15
C ASP A 350 -69.78 -72.70 -75.50
N SER A 351 -69.66 -73.14 -76.75
CA SER A 351 -70.43 -74.22 -77.35
C SER A 351 -70.41 -75.52 -76.54
N VAL A 352 -69.26 -75.81 -75.91
CA VAL A 352 -69.08 -76.98 -75.04
C VAL A 352 -69.78 -76.80 -73.69
N GLY A 353 -69.79 -75.59 -73.12
CA GLY A 353 -70.49 -75.27 -71.87
C GLY A 353 -72.01 -75.32 -72.01
N GLN A 354 -72.56 -74.82 -73.12
CA GLN A 354 -73.97 -74.97 -73.45
C GLN A 354 -74.35 -76.44 -73.68
N ARG A 355 -73.51 -77.21 -74.38
CA ARG A 355 -73.68 -78.65 -74.57
C ARG A 355 -73.67 -79.42 -73.25
N LEU A 356 -72.80 -79.04 -72.31
CA LEU A 356 -72.73 -79.63 -70.97
C LEU A 356 -73.96 -79.30 -70.12
N GLN A 357 -74.51 -78.08 -70.21
CA GLN A 357 -75.78 -77.75 -69.53
C GLN A 357 -76.99 -78.46 -70.16
N GLU A 358 -77.03 -78.62 -71.49
CA GLU A 358 -78.04 -79.44 -72.17
C GLU A 358 -77.93 -80.91 -71.75
N LEU A 359 -76.73 -81.50 -71.78
CA LEU A 359 -76.49 -82.87 -71.32
C LEU A 359 -76.85 -83.06 -69.85
N ALA A 360 -76.55 -82.09 -68.97
CA ALA A 360 -76.96 -82.15 -67.57
C ALA A 360 -78.49 -82.13 -67.42
N ARG A 361 -79.20 -81.32 -68.22
CA ARG A 361 -80.68 -81.32 -68.27
C ARG A 361 -81.25 -82.60 -68.85
N GLU A 362 -80.63 -83.17 -69.89
CA GLU A 362 -81.01 -84.45 -70.48
C GLU A 362 -80.83 -85.61 -69.49
N ILE A 363 -79.71 -85.64 -68.74
CA ILE A 363 -79.49 -86.62 -67.67
C ILE A 363 -80.55 -86.48 -66.57
N GLU A 364 -80.91 -85.26 -66.19
CA GLU A 364 -81.97 -85.02 -65.19
C GLU A 364 -83.35 -85.47 -65.70
N GLN A 365 -83.66 -85.25 -66.99
CA GLN A 365 -84.89 -85.74 -67.62
C GLN A 365 -84.92 -87.27 -67.76
N CYS A 366 -83.82 -87.89 -68.16
CA CYS A 366 -83.68 -89.35 -68.19
C CYS A 366 -83.82 -89.96 -66.78
N HIS A 367 -83.24 -89.35 -65.74
CA HIS A 367 -83.46 -89.81 -64.36
C HIS A 367 -84.92 -89.68 -63.92
N LYS A 368 -85.63 -88.61 -64.31
CA LYS A 368 -87.08 -88.47 -64.06
C LYS A 368 -87.90 -89.53 -64.81
N GLU A 369 -87.54 -89.88 -66.04
CA GLU A 369 -88.21 -90.98 -66.78
C GLU A 369 -87.92 -92.37 -66.19
N VAL A 370 -86.68 -92.63 -65.78
CA VAL A 370 -86.29 -93.89 -65.12
C VAL A 370 -87.05 -94.05 -63.82
N ASN A 371 -87.14 -93.01 -62.99
CA ASN A 371 -87.94 -93.03 -61.76
C ASN A 371 -89.43 -93.24 -62.05
N ARG A 372 -89.98 -92.58 -63.07
CA ARG A 372 -91.38 -92.78 -63.47
C ARG A 372 -91.66 -94.20 -63.97
N LYS A 373 -90.72 -94.85 -64.69
CA LYS A 373 -90.85 -96.25 -65.12
C LYS A 373 -90.68 -97.23 -63.95
N LEU A 374 -89.81 -96.93 -62.99
CA LEU A 374 -89.68 -97.68 -61.74
C LEU A 374 -90.97 -97.63 -60.91
N ASP A 375 -91.61 -96.47 -60.79
CA ASP A 375 -92.88 -96.32 -60.06
C ASP A 375 -94.02 -97.15 -60.69
N VAL A 376 -94.13 -97.20 -62.01
CA VAL A 376 -95.12 -98.01 -62.74
C VAL A 376 -94.87 -99.53 -62.58
N LEU A 377 -93.60 -99.95 -62.49
CA LEU A 377 -93.23 -101.35 -62.25
C LEU A 377 -93.50 -101.78 -60.79
N ILE A 378 -93.37 -100.87 -59.84
CA ILE A 378 -93.67 -101.11 -58.41
C ILE A 378 -95.19 -101.25 -58.21
N GLU A 379 -96.04 -100.48 -58.90
CA GLU A 379 -97.51 -100.64 -58.85
C GLU A 379 -98.01 -101.96 -59.45
N ARG A 380 -97.42 -102.43 -60.56
CA ARG A 380 -97.79 -103.73 -61.17
C ARG A 380 -97.35 -104.95 -60.34
N ARG A 381 -96.30 -104.84 -59.53
CA ARG A 381 -95.82 -105.94 -58.67
C ARG A 381 -96.76 -106.26 -57.50
N ASN A 382 -97.56 -105.30 -57.06
CA ASN A 382 -98.38 -105.46 -55.85
C ASN A 382 -99.78 -106.08 -56.08
N SER A 383 -100.13 -106.50 -57.30
CA SER A 383 -101.52 -106.93 -57.65
C SER A 383 -101.73 -108.41 -58.01
N LEU A 384 -100.74 -109.32 -57.96
CA LEU A 384 -100.92 -110.74 -58.33
C LEU A 384 -100.12 -111.78 -57.50
N THR A 385 -100.86 -112.56 -56.67
CA THR A 385 -100.73 -114.03 -56.34
C THR A 385 -99.99 -114.57 -55.08
N LEU A 386 -100.57 -115.69 -54.56
CA LEU A 386 -100.50 -116.47 -53.31
C LEU A 386 -99.33 -117.49 -53.10
N VAL A 387 -98.96 -117.70 -51.81
CA VAL A 387 -98.61 -118.89 -50.96
C VAL A 387 -97.89 -120.18 -51.48
N TYR A 388 -96.68 -120.51 -50.95
CA TYR A 388 -96.25 -121.68 -50.07
C TYR A 388 -94.68 -121.83 -49.98
N PRO A 389 -94.07 -122.43 -48.91
CA PRO A 389 -92.62 -122.40 -48.52
C PRO A 389 -91.92 -123.79 -48.64
N PRO A 390 -90.79 -124.17 -47.97
CA PRO A 390 -89.58 -123.48 -47.45
C PRO A 390 -88.24 -124.03 -48.05
N THR A 391 -87.06 -123.42 -47.78
CA THR A 391 -85.78 -124.13 -47.53
C THR A 391 -84.62 -123.19 -47.10
N ARG A 392 -83.64 -123.82 -46.44
CA ARG A 392 -82.54 -123.30 -45.61
C ARG A 392 -81.29 -122.80 -46.37
N THR A 393 -80.52 -121.99 -45.64
CA THR A 393 -79.04 -121.82 -45.60
C THR A 393 -78.30 -121.25 -46.81
N PHE A 394 -77.58 -120.14 -46.63
CA PHE A 394 -76.13 -120.14 -46.34
C PHE A 394 -75.60 -118.72 -46.02
N ALA A 395 -74.71 -118.64 -45.02
CA ALA A 395 -73.81 -117.50 -44.73
C ALA A 395 -72.61 -117.49 -45.72
N PRO A 396 -71.74 -116.46 -45.79
CA PRO A 396 -70.72 -116.16 -44.75
C PRO A 396 -70.58 -114.65 -44.45
N PHE A 397 -70.21 -114.20 -43.24
CA PHE A 397 -68.86 -114.11 -42.66
C PHE A 397 -67.85 -113.31 -43.53
N TYR A 398 -67.46 -112.10 -43.10
CA TYR A 398 -66.07 -111.75 -42.75
C TYR A 398 -66.02 -110.40 -41.98
N CYS A 399 -65.04 -110.33 -41.09
CA CYS A 399 -64.86 -109.41 -39.95
C CYS A 399 -63.59 -108.54 -40.21
N PRO A 400 -62.98 -107.84 -39.23
CA PRO A 400 -62.84 -106.38 -39.10
C PRO A 400 -61.35 -105.90 -39.20
N PHE A 401 -61.01 -104.66 -38.83
CA PHE A 401 -59.87 -104.36 -37.93
C PHE A 401 -59.78 -102.86 -37.53
N ASN A 402 -59.63 -102.64 -36.22
CA ASN A 402 -59.13 -101.43 -35.56
C ASN A 402 -57.62 -101.25 -35.82
N GLU A 403 -57.08 -100.04 -35.64
CA GLU A 403 -55.91 -99.87 -34.77
C GLU A 403 -55.72 -98.45 -34.23
N VAL A 404 -55.16 -98.43 -33.03
CA VAL A 404 -54.95 -97.35 -32.06
C VAL A 404 -53.46 -97.03 -32.04
N SER A 405 -53.05 -95.78 -31.81
CA SER A 405 -52.06 -95.45 -30.74
C SER A 405 -51.60 -93.99 -30.75
N ILE A 406 -51.60 -93.45 -29.53
CA ILE A 406 -50.90 -92.25 -29.09
C ILE A 406 -49.61 -92.73 -28.42
N GLN A 407 -48.46 -92.09 -28.67
CA GLN A 407 -47.33 -92.09 -27.74
C GLN A 407 -46.54 -90.78 -27.80
N TRP A 408 -46.41 -90.16 -26.62
CA TRP A 408 -45.51 -89.05 -26.30
C TRP A 408 -44.19 -89.61 -25.72
N ASN A 409 -43.06 -88.98 -26.01
CA ASN A 409 -41.89 -88.94 -25.10
C ASN A 409 -40.89 -87.81 -25.48
N PRO A 410 -40.05 -87.32 -24.54
CA PRO A 410 -39.55 -85.95 -24.50
C PRO A 410 -38.00 -85.80 -24.59
N VAL A 411 -37.57 -84.55 -24.85
CA VAL A 411 -36.41 -83.80 -24.31
C VAL A 411 -34.96 -84.35 -24.46
N LYS A 412 -34.11 -83.58 -25.17
CA LYS A 412 -32.80 -82.92 -24.77
C LYS A 412 -32.09 -82.42 -26.05
N MET A 413 -31.84 -81.13 -26.26
CA MET A 413 -30.78 -80.24 -25.73
C MET A 413 -29.35 -80.60 -26.18
N GLN A 414 -28.77 -79.80 -27.09
CA GLN A 414 -27.37 -79.28 -27.20
C GLN A 414 -27.11 -78.80 -28.65
N ILE A 415 -26.86 -77.51 -28.91
CA ILE A 415 -25.61 -76.71 -28.83
C ILE A 415 -24.65 -76.91 -30.03
N ARG A 416 -24.17 -75.75 -30.55
CA ARG A 416 -23.06 -75.43 -31.48
C ARG A 416 -23.39 -75.42 -32.97
N ALA A 417 -22.86 -74.47 -33.76
CA ALA A 417 -21.69 -73.61 -33.55
C ALA A 417 -22.00 -72.13 -33.31
#